data_AF-A0AAF3FNS3-F1
#
_entry.id   AF-A0AAF3FNS3-F1
#
_cell.length_a   1.000
_cell.length_b   1.000
_cell.length_c   1.000
_cell.angle_alpha   90.00
_cell.angle_beta   90.00
_cell.angle_gamma   90.00
#
_symmetry.space_group_name_H-M   'P 1'
#
loop_
_entity.id
_entity.type
_entity.pdbx_description
1 polymer ?
#
loop_
_entity_poly.entity_id
_entity_poly.type
_entity_poly.pdbx_seq_one_letter_code
_entity_poly.pdbx_strand_id
1 'polypeptide(L)'
;MKERIKKADQASETAPQKSHTGRRSETNGKPTEKNNKPKVPKKQFPFVKHQENAKWYDYQINERLGADDSTLPTEKFKEIFDEAHMLLQNDVYLYNQLMRSQGGSEAAWLQTVVSKGTSGDRMTAMQLQITKSPVHGISFISELVRQCEKQNIRQSMETMPLLEKILIDELLPETRKLISFEMRPLARLNEIASGSEQGRKRILVLWMFEHELKKIYASFIKSLELLANGAVETAILRSVKIISNLLAERPEAEAQLLTSLVNKLGHPNYKVGARIAHLLEGVCARQPAMKQVVVTEVERLVYRKNINDRGHLYAATFLSQLPFSRHDPELAVQTEPRLLRILLTASNRAFPFAKAKAESLVSDIDTLYKLMHTSTFTVSLQTLKLLFQVLELSDSFSDRYYSALYRKLF
;
A
#
# COMPACT_ATOMS: atom_id res chain seq x y z
N MET A 1 37.15 15.29 73.85
CA MET A 1 35.96 15.33 74.72
C MET A 1 35.61 13.87 75.04
N LYS A 2 35.95 13.43 76.26
CA LYS A 2 35.51 12.24 77.05
C LYS A 2 34.96 11.00 76.28
N GLU A 3 35.67 9.87 76.25
CA GLU A 3 35.66 8.75 77.24
C GLU A 3 34.30 8.09 77.52
N ARG A 4 34.20 6.78 77.22
CA ARG A 4 33.82 5.62 78.09
C ARG A 4 33.39 4.43 77.22
N ILE A 5 34.12 3.31 77.06
CA ILE A 5 34.60 2.24 77.96
C ILE A 5 33.56 1.10 78.20
N LYS A 6 33.93 -0.11 77.71
CA LYS A 6 33.70 -1.51 78.21
C LYS A 6 32.26 -2.06 78.21
N LYS A 7 31.95 -3.36 78.08
CA LYS A 7 32.63 -4.69 78.19
C LYS A 7 31.65 -5.74 77.56
N ALA A 8 32.08 -6.82 76.89
CA ALA A 8 32.26 -8.23 77.38
C ALA A 8 30.94 -8.88 77.90
N ASP A 9 30.52 -10.13 77.70
CA ASP A 9 31.13 -11.46 77.48
C ASP A 9 29.97 -12.44 77.09
N GLN A 10 30.13 -13.39 76.15
CA GLN A 10 30.37 -14.86 76.29
C GLN A 10 29.19 -15.78 76.68
N ALA A 11 29.33 -17.03 76.17
CA ALA A 11 28.74 -18.33 76.55
C ALA A 11 27.40 -18.72 75.88
N SER A 12 27.32 -19.68 74.95
CA SER A 12 27.69 -21.13 74.94
C SER A 12 26.85 -21.96 75.90
N GLU A 13 26.00 -22.87 75.39
CA GLU A 13 26.04 -24.35 75.55
C GLU A 13 24.55 -24.78 75.62
N THR A 14 24.02 -25.95 75.23
CA THR A 14 24.51 -27.32 75.11
C THR A 14 23.38 -28.15 74.45
N ALA A 15 23.72 -29.22 73.72
CA ALA A 15 22.81 -30.33 73.38
C ALA A 15 22.50 -31.20 74.62
N PRO A 16 21.58 -32.21 74.60
CA PRO A 16 22.00 -33.56 74.13
C PRO A 16 20.90 -34.57 73.65
N GLN A 17 21.39 -35.58 72.90
CA GLN A 17 21.12 -37.06 72.93
C GLN A 17 19.68 -37.62 72.71
N LYS A 18 19.40 -38.46 71.68
CA LYS A 18 19.72 -39.90 71.39
C LYS A 18 19.07 -40.97 72.29
N SER A 19 18.28 -41.89 71.70
CA SER A 19 18.27 -43.37 71.93
C SER A 19 17.16 -44.03 71.08
N HIS A 20 17.48 -44.93 70.14
CA HIS A 20 17.41 -46.43 70.21
C HIS A 20 15.97 -46.97 70.34
N THR A 21 15.45 -48.00 69.66
CA THR A 21 15.88 -49.23 68.92
C THR A 21 14.55 -49.84 68.42
N GLY A 22 14.32 -50.36 67.21
CA GLY A 22 14.90 -51.55 66.59
C GLY A 22 13.83 -52.65 66.42
N ARG A 23 13.46 -53.05 65.18
CA ARG A 23 13.28 -54.45 64.74
C ARG A 23 12.80 -54.56 63.27
N ARG A 24 13.40 -55.52 62.57
CA ARG A 24 13.13 -55.97 61.19
C ARG A 24 11.83 -56.79 61.12
N SER A 25 11.10 -56.70 60.01
CA SER A 25 10.86 -57.85 59.10
C SER A 25 10.00 -57.44 57.89
N GLU A 26 10.46 -57.91 56.74
CA GLU A 26 9.92 -57.91 55.38
C GLU A 26 8.40 -58.08 55.24
N THR A 27 7.81 -57.46 54.21
CA THR A 27 6.85 -58.13 53.30
C THR A 27 6.71 -57.35 51.99
N ASN A 28 6.59 -58.14 50.94
CA ASN A 28 6.59 -57.81 49.51
C ASN A 28 5.20 -57.30 49.07
N GLY A 29 5.14 -56.30 48.18
CA GLY A 29 3.86 -55.81 47.62
C GLY A 29 4.01 -54.75 46.52
N LYS A 30 4.02 -55.19 45.26
CA LYS A 30 3.56 -54.41 44.09
C LYS A 30 2.15 -54.90 43.74
N PRO A 31 1.31 -54.18 42.94
CA PRO A 31 1.58 -52.94 42.21
C PRO A 31 0.57 -51.81 42.45
N THR A 32 1.05 -50.58 42.33
CA THR A 32 0.26 -49.35 42.24
C THR A 32 -0.75 -49.39 41.10
N GLU A 33 -2.03 -49.24 41.43
CA GLU A 33 -3.12 -48.97 40.49
C GLU A 33 -2.82 -47.73 39.66
N LYS A 34 -2.90 -47.90 38.33
CA LYS A 34 -2.86 -46.82 37.35
C LYS A 34 -4.10 -45.96 37.53
N ASN A 35 -3.96 -44.88 38.29
CA ASN A 35 -4.98 -43.85 38.37
C ASN A 35 -4.99 -43.08 37.03
N ASN A 36 -5.95 -43.43 36.17
CA ASN A 36 -6.27 -42.77 34.91
C ASN A 36 -6.66 -41.31 35.19
N LYS A 37 -5.67 -40.41 35.21
CA LYS A 37 -5.95 -38.98 35.07
C LYS A 37 -6.54 -38.76 33.67
N PRO A 38 -7.72 -38.11 33.54
CA PRO A 38 -8.26 -37.76 32.23
C PRO A 38 -7.21 -36.97 31.46
N LYS A 39 -6.89 -37.42 30.24
CA LYS A 39 -5.98 -36.74 29.31
C LYS A 39 -6.48 -35.30 29.18
N VAL A 40 -5.74 -34.37 29.78
CA VAL A 40 -5.87 -32.93 29.52
C VAL A 40 -5.87 -32.76 27.99
N PRO A 41 -6.87 -32.11 27.37
CA PRO A 41 -6.87 -31.93 25.93
C PRO A 41 -5.56 -31.24 25.54
N LYS A 42 -4.83 -31.81 24.57
CA LYS A 42 -3.60 -31.23 24.04
C LYS A 42 -3.88 -29.77 23.70
N LYS A 43 -3.23 -28.82 24.38
CA LYS A 43 -3.35 -27.38 24.07
C LYS A 43 -3.01 -27.20 22.59
N GLN A 44 -4.01 -26.90 21.77
CA GLN A 44 -3.80 -26.52 20.38
C GLN A 44 -3.15 -25.14 20.37
N PHE A 45 -2.02 -25.03 19.69
CA PHE A 45 -1.30 -23.77 19.50
C PHE A 45 -1.63 -23.23 18.10
N PRO A 46 -1.56 -21.91 17.89
CA PRO A 46 -1.67 -21.32 16.56
C PRO A 46 -0.70 -21.99 15.59
N PHE A 47 -1.19 -22.27 14.38
CA PHE A 47 -0.45 -22.86 13.27
C PHE A 47 0.59 -21.88 12.73
N VAL A 48 0.30 -20.57 12.73
CA VAL A 48 1.27 -19.52 12.42
C VAL A 48 1.86 -18.98 13.72
N LYS A 49 3.18 -19.18 13.90
CA LYS A 49 3.95 -18.47 14.92
C LYS A 49 4.74 -17.37 14.25
N HIS A 50 4.36 -16.12 14.52
CA HIS A 50 5.13 -14.97 14.09
C HIS A 50 6.39 -14.87 14.97
N GLN A 51 7.56 -14.76 14.35
CA GLN A 51 8.79 -14.45 15.07
C GLN A 51 8.88 -12.93 15.20
N GLU A 52 9.25 -12.43 16.38
CA GLU A 52 9.49 -11.00 16.59
C GLU A 52 10.52 -10.52 15.56
N ASN A 53 10.14 -9.54 14.72
CA ASN A 53 10.89 -8.95 13.59
C ASN A 53 10.88 -9.67 12.23
N ALA A 54 10.20 -10.81 12.05
CA ALA A 54 10.08 -11.46 10.74
C ALA A 54 8.79 -11.04 10.04
N LYS A 55 8.82 -10.50 8.82
CA LYS A 55 7.58 -10.10 8.13
C LYS A 55 6.82 -11.33 7.65
N TRP A 56 5.49 -11.24 7.58
CA TRP A 56 4.66 -12.41 7.32
C TRP A 56 4.91 -13.05 5.93
N TYR A 57 5.40 -12.25 4.99
CA TYR A 57 5.75 -12.66 3.63
C TYR A 57 7.15 -13.28 3.50
N ASP A 58 8.01 -13.17 4.52
CA ASP A 58 9.39 -13.70 4.48
C ASP A 58 9.42 -15.23 4.65
N TYR A 59 8.44 -15.79 5.35
CA TYR A 59 8.31 -17.23 5.59
C TYR A 59 7.18 -17.88 4.79
N GLN A 60 6.60 -17.15 3.82
CA GLN A 60 5.53 -17.63 2.95
C GLN A 60 6.11 -18.18 1.64
N ILE A 61 5.55 -19.29 1.15
CA ILE A 61 5.91 -19.85 -0.15
C ILE A 61 5.16 -19.05 -1.24
N ASN A 62 5.94 -18.36 -2.07
CA ASN A 62 5.49 -17.37 -3.05
C ASN A 62 5.26 -17.94 -4.46
N GLU A 63 5.10 -19.27 -4.57
CA GLU A 63 4.81 -19.92 -5.84
C GLU A 63 3.45 -19.46 -6.40
N ARG A 64 3.45 -19.16 -7.70
CA ARG A 64 2.30 -18.76 -8.51
C ARG A 64 2.10 -19.82 -9.59
N LEU A 65 0.86 -20.09 -9.99
CA LEU A 65 0.62 -20.90 -11.19
C LEU A 65 1.38 -20.30 -12.38
N GLY A 66 2.21 -21.12 -13.04
CA GLY A 66 2.62 -20.87 -14.41
C GLY A 66 1.43 -21.05 -15.36
N ALA A 67 1.51 -20.52 -16.58
CA ALA A 67 0.45 -20.61 -17.58
C ALA A 67 0.04 -22.07 -17.94
N ASP A 68 0.89 -23.05 -17.58
CA ASP A 68 0.74 -24.47 -17.91
C ASP A 68 0.29 -25.37 -16.74
N ASP A 69 0.10 -24.82 -15.53
CA ASP A 69 -0.37 -25.63 -14.39
C ASP A 69 -1.91 -25.76 -14.42
N SER A 70 -2.39 -27.00 -14.36
CA SER A 70 -3.81 -27.31 -14.49
C SER A 70 -4.64 -26.67 -13.36
N THR A 71 -5.62 -25.85 -13.72
CA THR A 71 -6.65 -25.37 -12.79
C THR A 71 -7.42 -26.56 -12.22
N LEU A 72 -7.45 -26.67 -10.89
CA LEU A 72 -8.27 -27.68 -10.22
C LEU A 72 -9.76 -27.46 -10.54
N PRO A 73 -10.59 -28.53 -10.52
CA PRO A 73 -12.03 -28.41 -10.66
C PRO A 73 -12.62 -27.42 -9.65
N THR A 74 -13.55 -26.56 -10.10
CA THR A 74 -14.15 -25.46 -9.32
C THR A 74 -14.75 -25.91 -7.98
N GLU A 75 -15.21 -27.16 -7.87
CA GLU A 75 -15.76 -27.73 -6.64
C GLU A 75 -14.68 -28.00 -5.58
N LYS A 76 -13.59 -28.67 -5.97
CA LYS A 76 -12.42 -28.90 -5.07
C LYS A 76 -11.76 -27.60 -4.66
N PHE A 77 -11.78 -26.60 -5.55
CA PHE A 77 -11.32 -25.25 -5.22
C PHE A 77 -12.14 -24.64 -4.07
N LYS A 78 -13.48 -24.72 -4.14
CA LYS A 78 -14.36 -24.20 -3.08
C LYS A 78 -14.17 -24.94 -1.77
N GLU A 79 -14.05 -26.26 -1.79
CA GLU A 79 -13.79 -27.06 -0.58
C GLU A 79 -12.48 -26.64 0.12
N ILE A 80 -11.39 -26.51 -0.64
CA ILE A 80 -10.09 -26.08 -0.10
C ILE A 80 -10.15 -24.63 0.37
N PHE A 81 -10.90 -23.78 -0.33
CA PHE A 81 -11.10 -22.38 0.06
C PHE A 81 -11.85 -22.28 1.40
N ASP A 82 -12.95 -23.02 1.55
CA ASP A 82 -13.73 -23.05 2.79
C ASP A 82 -12.93 -23.67 3.94
N GLU A 83 -12.15 -24.73 3.67
CA GLU A 83 -11.20 -25.30 4.63
C GLU A 83 -10.19 -24.24 5.10
N ALA A 84 -9.54 -23.53 4.16
CA ALA A 84 -8.54 -22.52 4.47
C ALA A 84 -9.13 -21.34 5.26
N HIS A 85 -10.35 -20.92 4.93
CA HIS A 85 -11.07 -19.87 5.64
C HIS A 85 -11.39 -20.29 7.09
N MET A 86 -11.91 -21.50 7.28
CA MET A 86 -12.18 -22.05 8.61
C MET A 86 -10.88 -22.22 9.43
N LEU A 87 -9.79 -22.64 8.79
CA LEU A 87 -8.47 -22.74 9.42
C LEU A 87 -7.96 -21.37 9.89
N LEU A 88 -8.09 -20.32 9.07
CA LEU A 88 -7.70 -18.96 9.46
C LEU A 88 -8.52 -18.46 10.65
N GLN A 89 -9.84 -18.65 10.63
CA GLN A 89 -10.71 -18.25 11.75
C GLN A 89 -10.37 -18.98 13.04
N ASN A 90 -10.11 -20.29 12.95
CA ASN A 90 -9.68 -21.09 14.08
C ASN A 90 -8.30 -20.65 14.60
N ASP A 91 -7.37 -20.30 13.71
CA ASP A 91 -6.04 -19.82 14.09
C ASP A 91 -6.12 -18.48 14.85
N VAL A 92 -6.93 -17.56 14.35
CA VAL A 92 -7.24 -16.27 15.01
C VAL A 92 -7.87 -16.51 16.38
N TYR A 93 -8.81 -17.46 16.50
CA TYR A 93 -9.44 -17.80 17.78
C TYR A 93 -8.42 -18.36 18.78
N LEU A 94 -7.59 -19.33 18.35
CA LEU A 94 -6.56 -19.93 19.20
C LEU A 94 -5.53 -18.89 19.64
N TYR A 95 -5.14 -17.98 18.76
CA TYR A 95 -4.23 -16.89 19.10
C TYR A 95 -4.84 -15.94 20.13
N ASN A 96 -6.10 -15.55 19.96
CA ASN A 96 -6.80 -14.69 20.92
C ASN A 96 -6.97 -15.39 22.28
N GLN A 97 -7.23 -16.69 22.30
CA GLN A 97 -7.29 -17.46 23.54
C GLN A 97 -5.92 -17.57 24.22
N LEU A 98 -4.86 -17.78 23.43
CA LEU A 98 -3.49 -17.84 23.93
C LEU A 98 -3.08 -16.49 24.52
N MET A 99 -3.36 -15.39 23.84
CA MET A 99 -3.11 -14.03 24.32
C MET A 99 -3.84 -13.72 25.63
N ARG A 100 -5.09 -14.19 25.79
CA ARG A 100 -5.82 -14.06 27.07
C ARG A 100 -5.18 -14.88 28.20
N SER A 101 -4.64 -16.05 27.88
CA SER A 101 -4.07 -16.95 28.88
C SER A 101 -2.61 -16.63 29.26
N GLN A 102 -1.82 -16.11 28.32
CA GLN A 102 -0.38 -15.85 28.49
C GLN A 102 -0.02 -14.36 28.56
N GLY A 103 -0.84 -13.47 27.99
CA GLY A 103 -0.55 -12.03 27.91
C GLY A 103 -0.86 -11.22 29.17
N GLY A 104 -1.24 -11.88 30.27
CA GLY A 104 -1.41 -11.26 31.58
C GLY A 104 -2.37 -10.06 31.60
N SER A 105 -2.05 -9.05 32.43
CA SER A 105 -2.82 -7.81 32.55
C SER A 105 -2.78 -6.93 31.29
N GLU A 106 -1.67 -6.97 30.53
CA GLU A 106 -1.48 -6.16 29.33
C GLU A 106 -2.44 -6.57 28.20
N ALA A 107 -2.59 -7.87 27.93
CA ALA A 107 -3.52 -8.36 26.92
C ALA A 107 -4.99 -8.10 27.29
N ALA A 108 -5.33 -8.23 28.58
CA ALA A 108 -6.67 -7.91 29.09
C ALA A 108 -6.98 -6.41 28.99
N TRP A 109 -5.98 -5.57 29.28
CA TRP A 109 -6.07 -4.11 29.10
C TRP A 109 -6.27 -3.77 27.62
N LEU A 110 -5.46 -4.31 26.70
CA LEU A 110 -5.59 -4.07 25.26
C LEU A 110 -6.97 -4.46 24.73
N GLN A 111 -7.55 -5.59 25.18
CA GLN A 111 -8.89 -5.99 24.78
C GLN A 111 -9.97 -5.02 25.31
N THR A 112 -9.77 -4.50 26.51
CA THR A 112 -10.67 -3.49 27.11
C THR A 112 -10.59 -2.18 26.35
N VAL A 113 -9.38 -1.75 25.96
CA VAL A 113 -9.17 -0.55 25.15
C VAL A 113 -9.82 -0.70 23.77
N VAL A 114 -9.64 -1.84 23.09
CA VAL A 114 -10.25 -2.10 21.78
C VAL A 114 -11.78 -2.07 21.85
N SER A 115 -12.38 -2.52 22.94
CA SER A 115 -13.85 -2.62 23.08
C SER A 115 -14.52 -1.37 23.64
N LYS A 116 -13.92 -0.73 24.66
CA LYS A 116 -14.52 0.39 25.42
C LYS A 116 -13.71 1.69 25.37
N GLY A 117 -12.54 1.68 24.76
CA GLY A 117 -11.67 2.85 24.67
C GLY A 117 -12.20 3.93 23.72
N THR A 118 -11.57 5.11 23.77
CA THR A 118 -11.85 6.22 22.83
C THR A 118 -11.47 5.82 21.39
N SER A 119 -11.92 6.55 20.37
CA SER A 119 -11.60 6.20 18.97
C SER A 119 -10.10 6.14 18.71
N GLY A 120 -9.34 7.12 19.19
CA GLY A 120 -7.88 7.16 19.03
C GLY A 120 -7.17 6.02 19.77
N ASP A 121 -7.59 5.72 21.01
CA ASP A 121 -7.01 4.62 21.79
C ASP A 121 -7.34 3.26 21.17
N ARG A 122 -8.57 3.09 20.66
CA ARG A 122 -8.98 1.89 19.93
C ARG A 122 -8.11 1.67 18.70
N MET A 123 -7.90 2.71 17.90
CA MET A 123 -7.06 2.66 16.70
C MET A 123 -5.61 2.31 17.04
N THR A 124 -5.05 2.92 18.08
CA THR A 124 -3.67 2.65 18.53
C THR A 124 -3.52 1.22 19.06
N ALA A 125 -4.49 0.74 19.84
CA ALA A 125 -4.50 -0.64 20.32
C ALA A 125 -4.66 -1.66 19.17
N MET A 126 -5.50 -1.36 18.17
CA MET A 126 -5.63 -2.18 16.96
C MET A 126 -4.31 -2.22 16.17
N GLN A 127 -3.65 -1.07 15.98
CA GLN A 127 -2.33 -1.01 15.35
C GLN A 127 -1.32 -1.90 16.06
N LEU A 128 -1.22 -1.82 17.38
CA LEU A 128 -0.28 -2.61 18.16
C LEU A 128 -0.53 -4.13 18.01
N GLN A 129 -1.79 -4.55 17.90
CA GLN A 129 -2.12 -5.95 17.68
C GLN A 129 -1.72 -6.42 16.28
N ILE A 130 -1.91 -5.56 15.28
CA ILE A 130 -1.50 -5.86 13.90
C ILE A 130 0.02 -5.95 13.79
N THR A 131 0.78 -5.06 14.45
CA THR A 131 2.25 -5.12 14.45
C THR A 131 2.79 -6.33 15.20
N LYS A 132 2.13 -6.76 16.30
CA LYS A 132 2.52 -7.98 17.04
C LYS A 132 2.30 -9.24 16.21
N SER A 133 1.21 -9.30 15.44
CA SER A 133 0.94 -10.40 14.53
C SER A 133 -0.02 -9.98 13.41
N PRO A 134 0.51 -9.73 12.20
CA PRO A 134 -0.30 -9.31 11.06
C PRO A 134 -1.41 -10.30 10.68
N VAL A 135 -1.10 -11.60 10.71
CA VAL A 135 -1.99 -12.68 10.27
C VAL A 135 -3.25 -12.76 11.14
N HIS A 136 -3.05 -12.77 12.47
CA HIS A 136 -4.16 -12.83 13.42
C HIS A 136 -4.90 -11.48 13.59
N GLY A 137 -4.28 -10.38 13.14
CA GLY A 137 -4.85 -9.03 13.19
C GLY A 137 -5.84 -8.69 12.09
N ILE A 138 -6.20 -9.65 11.22
CA ILE A 138 -7.01 -9.41 10.03
C ILE A 138 -8.37 -8.75 10.32
N SER A 139 -9.03 -9.17 11.41
CA SER A 139 -10.30 -8.58 11.84
C SER A 139 -10.16 -7.10 12.23
N PHE A 140 -9.03 -6.72 12.80
CA PHE A 140 -8.77 -5.32 13.15
C PHE A 140 -8.51 -4.47 11.91
N ILE A 141 -7.79 -5.00 10.91
CA ILE A 141 -7.57 -4.30 9.64
C ILE A 141 -8.91 -4.09 8.91
N SER A 142 -9.74 -5.13 8.84
CA SER A 142 -11.08 -5.04 8.26
C SER A 142 -11.95 -4.00 8.98
N GLU A 143 -11.90 -3.95 10.32
CA GLU A 143 -12.62 -2.94 11.09
C GLU A 143 -12.13 -1.51 10.79
N LEU A 144 -10.81 -1.29 10.72
CA LEU A 144 -10.23 0.01 10.40
C LEU A 144 -10.62 0.48 8.99
N VAL A 145 -10.61 -0.41 8.00
CA VAL A 145 -11.05 -0.09 6.63
C VAL A 145 -12.55 0.21 6.60
N ARG A 146 -13.37 -0.57 7.32
CA ARG A 146 -14.81 -0.33 7.46
C ARG A 146 -15.13 1.03 8.09
N GLN A 147 -14.27 1.53 8.98
CA GLN A 147 -14.43 2.88 9.53
C GLN A 147 -14.22 3.96 8.46
N CYS A 148 -13.28 3.76 7.53
CA CYS A 148 -13.12 4.63 6.36
C CYS A 148 -14.30 4.53 5.38
N GLU A 149 -14.88 3.34 5.20
CA GLU A 149 -16.02 3.11 4.30
C GLU A 149 -17.30 3.82 4.75
N LYS A 150 -17.52 3.99 6.06
CA LYS A 150 -18.70 4.67 6.63
C LYS A 150 -18.73 6.18 6.34
N GLN A 151 -17.74 6.72 5.61
CA GLN A 151 -17.64 8.11 5.14
C GLN A 151 -17.72 9.18 6.24
N ASN A 152 -17.50 8.83 7.51
CA ASN A 152 -17.30 9.84 8.53
C ASN A 152 -15.94 10.50 8.29
N ILE A 153 -15.95 11.70 7.72
CA ILE A 153 -14.74 12.41 7.28
C ILE A 153 -13.75 12.57 8.43
N ARG A 154 -14.23 12.92 9.63
CA ARG A 154 -13.35 13.11 10.80
C ARG A 154 -12.63 11.82 11.18
N GLN A 155 -13.38 10.73 11.34
CA GLN A 155 -12.78 9.43 11.69
C GLN A 155 -11.86 8.94 10.57
N SER A 156 -12.28 9.06 9.31
CA SER A 156 -11.47 8.67 8.15
C SER A 156 -10.15 9.42 8.11
N MET A 157 -10.15 10.73 8.42
CA MET A 157 -8.93 11.54 8.46
C MET A 157 -7.93 11.10 9.54
N GLU A 158 -8.41 10.54 10.65
CA GLU A 158 -7.58 9.96 11.71
C GLU A 158 -7.11 8.54 11.36
N THR A 159 -7.96 7.72 10.72
CA THR A 159 -7.68 6.31 10.40
C THR A 159 -6.81 6.14 9.16
N MET A 160 -6.96 6.99 8.14
CA MET A 160 -6.24 6.86 6.87
C MET A 160 -4.70 6.87 7.01
N PRO A 161 -4.07 7.79 7.78
CA PRO A 161 -2.62 7.80 7.97
C PRO A 161 -2.11 6.59 8.72
N LEU A 162 -2.93 6.07 9.65
CA LEU A 162 -2.63 4.88 10.40
C LEU A 162 -2.61 3.65 9.48
N LEU A 163 -3.63 3.51 8.64
CA LEU A 163 -3.71 2.44 7.65
C LEU A 163 -2.57 2.52 6.63
N GLU A 164 -2.24 3.72 6.14
CA GLU A 164 -1.07 3.94 5.28
C GLU A 164 0.20 3.37 5.91
N LYS A 165 0.48 3.75 7.16
CA LYS A 165 1.67 3.28 7.88
C LYS A 165 1.68 1.77 8.06
N ILE A 166 0.58 1.19 8.54
CA ILE A 166 0.48 -0.27 8.77
C ILE A 166 0.63 -1.04 7.45
N LEU A 167 0.03 -0.53 6.37
CA LEU A 167 0.09 -1.17 5.05
C LEU A 167 1.50 -1.16 4.49
N ILE A 168 2.21 -0.03 4.58
CA ILE A 168 3.57 0.12 4.07
C ILE A 168 4.56 -0.64 4.95
N ASP A 169 4.55 -0.44 6.28
CA ASP A 169 5.60 -0.97 7.15
C ASP A 169 5.50 -2.50 7.31
N GLU A 170 4.30 -3.02 7.52
CA GLU A 170 4.07 -4.38 8.03
C GLU A 170 3.36 -5.33 7.04
N LEU A 171 2.39 -4.85 6.26
CA LEU A 171 1.47 -5.72 5.53
C LEU A 171 1.85 -5.98 4.07
N LEU A 172 2.17 -4.96 3.30
CA LEU A 172 2.40 -5.11 1.85
C LEU A 172 3.84 -5.58 1.59
N PRO A 173 4.09 -6.53 0.69
CA PRO A 173 5.44 -6.87 0.27
C PRO A 173 6.10 -5.74 -0.54
N GLU A 174 7.43 -5.59 -0.44
CA GLU A 174 8.21 -4.56 -1.17
C GLU A 174 8.49 -4.96 -2.61
N THR A 175 8.71 -6.25 -2.85
CA THR A 175 9.23 -6.76 -4.13
C THR A 175 8.15 -7.39 -5.02
N ARG A 176 6.95 -7.65 -4.48
CA ARG A 176 5.90 -8.40 -5.19
C ARG A 176 4.49 -7.90 -4.91
N LYS A 177 3.59 -8.19 -5.85
CA LYS A 177 2.14 -7.96 -5.72
C LYS A 177 1.49 -9.07 -4.89
N LEU A 178 0.33 -8.77 -4.30
CA LEU A 178 -0.49 -9.73 -3.57
C LEU A 178 -1.12 -10.74 -4.53
N ILE A 179 -1.04 -12.01 -4.17
CA ILE A 179 -1.52 -13.13 -4.98
C ILE A 179 -2.87 -13.57 -4.45
N SER A 180 -3.89 -13.54 -5.32
CA SER A 180 -5.22 -14.06 -4.99
C SER A 180 -5.16 -15.59 -4.81
N PHE A 181 -6.03 -16.15 -3.98
CA PHE A 181 -6.06 -17.60 -3.71
C PHE A 181 -6.24 -18.44 -4.99
N GLU A 182 -6.99 -17.93 -5.95
CA GLU A 182 -7.23 -18.53 -7.28
C GLU A 182 -5.95 -18.72 -8.11
N MET A 183 -4.94 -17.87 -7.90
CA MET A 183 -3.70 -17.87 -8.66
C MET A 183 -2.60 -18.72 -8.00
N ARG A 184 -2.92 -19.42 -6.90
CA ARG A 184 -1.99 -20.25 -6.12
C ARG A 184 -2.07 -21.71 -6.58
N PRO A 185 -0.93 -22.43 -6.66
CA PRO A 185 -0.91 -23.83 -7.10
C PRO A 185 -1.46 -24.75 -6.01
N LEU A 186 -2.79 -24.84 -5.93
CA LEU A 186 -3.48 -25.69 -4.96
C LEU A 186 -3.25 -27.19 -5.24
N ALA A 187 -2.94 -27.57 -6.49
CA ALA A 187 -2.66 -28.96 -6.86
C ALA A 187 -1.36 -29.49 -6.24
N ARG A 188 -0.37 -28.60 -6.07
CA ARG A 188 0.95 -28.94 -5.52
C ARG A 188 1.04 -28.75 -4.00
N LEU A 189 -0.08 -28.44 -3.33
CA LEU A 189 -0.14 -28.22 -1.87
C LEU A 189 0.51 -29.33 -1.05
N ASN A 190 0.33 -30.59 -1.45
CA ASN A 190 0.89 -31.74 -0.74
C ASN A 190 2.39 -31.93 -0.98
N GLU A 191 2.89 -31.55 -2.16
CA GLU A 191 4.32 -31.54 -2.50
C GLU A 191 5.03 -30.41 -1.75
N ILE A 192 4.44 -29.22 -1.77
CA ILE A 192 4.97 -28.01 -1.14
C ILE A 192 5.01 -28.16 0.39
N ALA A 193 4.08 -28.91 0.97
CA ALA A 193 4.06 -29.20 2.41
C ALA A 193 4.99 -30.36 2.83
N SER A 194 5.73 -30.99 1.90
CA SER A 194 6.57 -32.17 2.14
C SER A 194 5.86 -33.28 2.92
N GLY A 195 4.55 -33.45 2.71
CA GLY A 195 3.71 -34.43 3.42
C GLY A 195 3.34 -34.10 4.87
N SER A 196 3.68 -32.92 5.40
CA SER A 196 3.31 -32.52 6.76
C SER A 196 1.92 -31.90 6.82
N GLU A 197 0.99 -32.52 7.54
CA GLU A 197 -0.38 -32.01 7.74
C GLU A 197 -0.38 -30.61 8.39
N GLN A 198 0.55 -30.36 9.31
CA GLN A 198 0.69 -29.09 10.00
C GLN A 198 1.29 -27.99 9.10
N GLY A 199 2.22 -28.37 8.23
CA GLY A 199 2.80 -27.48 7.22
C GLY A 199 1.76 -27.06 6.17
N ARG A 200 0.94 -28.01 5.69
CA ARG A 200 -0.17 -27.74 4.78
C ARG A 200 -1.15 -26.73 5.37
N LYS A 201 -1.60 -26.96 6.61
CA LYS A 201 -2.52 -26.03 7.32
C LYS A 201 -1.92 -24.63 7.46
N ARG A 202 -0.64 -24.53 7.81
CA ARG A 202 0.06 -23.24 7.92
C ARG A 202 0.11 -22.50 6.58
N ILE A 203 0.45 -23.18 5.49
CA ILE A 203 0.50 -22.58 4.14
C ILE A 203 -0.89 -22.08 3.72
N LEU A 204 -1.93 -22.89 3.94
CA LEU A 204 -3.31 -22.52 3.64
C LEU A 204 -3.76 -21.28 4.41
N VAL A 205 -3.44 -21.18 5.71
CA VAL A 205 -3.73 -19.99 6.52
C VAL A 205 -3.04 -18.75 5.95
N LEU A 206 -1.77 -18.85 5.54
CA LEU A 206 -1.04 -17.70 4.98
C LEU A 206 -1.56 -17.30 3.58
N TRP A 207 -1.90 -18.26 2.72
CA TRP A 207 -2.50 -17.97 1.42
C TRP A 207 -3.90 -17.36 1.56
N MET A 208 -4.69 -17.84 2.52
CA MET A 208 -6.01 -17.29 2.83
C MET A 208 -5.89 -15.87 3.39
N PHE A 209 -4.94 -15.64 4.29
CA PHE A 209 -4.64 -14.31 4.82
C PHE A 209 -4.28 -13.32 3.70
N GLU A 210 -3.40 -13.72 2.78
CA GLU A 210 -3.02 -12.86 1.65
C GLU A 210 -4.20 -12.52 0.74
N HIS A 211 -5.08 -13.49 0.48
CA HIS A 211 -6.29 -13.28 -0.31
C HIS A 211 -7.24 -12.28 0.36
N GLU A 212 -7.50 -12.42 1.66
CA GLU A 212 -8.32 -11.47 2.40
C GLU A 212 -7.65 -10.10 2.52
N LEU A 213 -6.33 -10.04 2.73
CA LEU A 213 -5.58 -8.78 2.74
C LEU A 213 -5.74 -8.04 1.41
N LYS A 214 -5.70 -8.76 0.28
CA LYS A 214 -5.91 -8.18 -1.05
C LYS A 214 -7.31 -7.59 -1.22
N LYS A 215 -8.35 -8.28 -0.73
CA LYS A 215 -9.74 -7.75 -0.74
C LYS A 215 -9.87 -6.51 0.14
N ILE A 216 -9.30 -6.55 1.35
CA ILE A 216 -9.33 -5.43 2.29
C ILE A 216 -8.60 -4.21 1.69
N TYR A 217 -7.44 -4.43 1.07
CA TYR A 217 -6.70 -3.37 0.38
C TYR A 217 -7.49 -2.76 -0.78
N ALA A 218 -8.14 -3.59 -1.62
CA ALA A 218 -9.01 -3.09 -2.68
C ALA A 218 -10.17 -2.24 -2.14
N SER A 219 -10.78 -2.64 -1.02
CA SER A 219 -11.84 -1.84 -0.37
C SER A 219 -11.32 -0.52 0.21
N PHE A 220 -10.11 -0.54 0.77
CA PHE A 220 -9.44 0.68 1.22
C PHE A 220 -9.15 1.65 0.07
N ILE A 221 -8.64 1.17 -1.07
CA ILE A 221 -8.42 2.01 -2.26
C ILE A 221 -9.74 2.62 -2.72
N LYS A 222 -10.82 1.83 -2.81
CA LYS A 222 -12.14 2.34 -3.18
C LYS A 222 -12.63 3.42 -2.21
N SER A 223 -12.36 3.27 -0.91
CA SER A 223 -12.68 4.27 0.10
C SER A 223 -11.88 5.56 -0.08
N LEU A 224 -10.58 5.45 -0.36
CA LEU A 224 -9.71 6.60 -0.69
C LEU A 224 -10.17 7.32 -1.96
N GLU A 225 -10.59 6.59 -2.99
CA GLU A 225 -11.12 7.16 -4.23
C GLU A 225 -12.40 7.95 -3.97
N LEU A 226 -13.32 7.40 -3.17
CA LEU A 226 -14.55 8.09 -2.78
C LEU A 226 -14.24 9.38 -2.00
N LEU A 227 -13.30 9.34 -1.05
CA LEU A 227 -12.89 10.54 -0.31
C LEU A 227 -12.16 11.56 -1.19
N ALA A 228 -11.35 11.11 -2.14
CA ALA A 228 -10.69 11.97 -3.13
C ALA A 228 -11.69 12.59 -4.13
N ASN A 229 -12.85 11.95 -4.35
CA ASN A 229 -13.98 12.46 -5.13
C ASN A 229 -14.96 13.33 -4.31
N GLY A 230 -14.76 13.45 -2.99
CA GLY A 230 -15.62 14.23 -2.12
C GLY A 230 -15.51 15.75 -2.32
N ALA A 231 -16.24 16.50 -1.51
CA ALA A 231 -16.27 17.97 -1.56
C ALA A 231 -15.24 18.66 -0.63
N VAL A 232 -14.74 17.95 0.38
CA VAL A 232 -13.89 18.53 1.44
C VAL A 232 -12.43 18.56 1.01
N GLU A 233 -11.89 19.75 0.73
CA GLU A 233 -10.52 19.96 0.23
C GLU A 233 -9.44 19.25 1.06
N THR A 234 -9.52 19.33 2.40
CA THR A 234 -8.54 18.70 3.30
C THR A 234 -8.55 17.18 3.18
N ALA A 235 -9.73 16.57 3.04
CA ALA A 235 -9.88 15.14 2.85
C ALA A 235 -9.36 14.69 1.48
N ILE A 236 -9.62 15.48 0.43
CA ILE A 236 -9.09 15.22 -0.91
C ILE A 236 -7.57 15.24 -0.89
N LEU A 237 -6.96 16.32 -0.38
CA LEU A 237 -5.51 16.49 -0.34
C LEU A 237 -4.83 15.38 0.48
N ARG A 238 -5.44 14.96 1.60
CA ARG A 238 -4.93 13.85 2.42
C ARG A 238 -5.03 12.52 1.68
N SER A 239 -6.18 12.22 1.07
CA SER A 239 -6.40 10.97 0.32
C SER A 239 -5.44 10.86 -0.86
N VAL A 240 -5.31 11.90 -1.66
CA VAL A 240 -4.38 11.97 -2.80
C VAL A 240 -2.92 11.82 -2.36
N LYS A 241 -2.54 12.39 -1.21
CA LYS A 241 -1.19 12.20 -0.66
C LYS A 241 -0.91 10.74 -0.31
N ILE A 242 -1.88 10.07 0.31
CA ILE A 242 -1.77 8.65 0.68
C ILE A 242 -1.70 7.77 -0.56
N ILE A 243 -2.56 8.00 -1.56
CA ILE A 243 -2.53 7.28 -2.84
C ILE A 243 -1.15 7.43 -3.50
N SER A 244 -0.58 8.64 -3.50
CA SER A 244 0.76 8.91 -4.05
C SER A 244 1.87 8.20 -3.27
N ASN A 245 1.76 8.11 -1.95
CA ASN A 245 2.73 7.40 -1.13
C ASN A 245 2.62 5.88 -1.36
N LEU A 246 1.42 5.31 -1.34
CA LEU A 246 1.20 3.89 -1.63
C LEU A 246 1.77 3.50 -3.01
N LEU A 247 1.49 4.29 -4.04
CA LEU A 247 2.01 4.06 -5.39
C LEU A 247 3.55 4.10 -5.44
N ALA A 248 4.19 4.97 -4.65
CA ALA A 248 5.64 5.11 -4.65
C ALA A 248 6.38 4.07 -3.80
N GLU A 249 5.74 3.53 -2.76
CA GLU A 249 6.40 2.62 -1.81
C GLU A 249 6.12 1.14 -2.10
N ARG A 250 4.98 0.79 -2.74
CA ARG A 250 4.56 -0.61 -2.90
C ARG A 250 3.98 -0.89 -4.31
N PRO A 251 4.29 -2.04 -4.92
CA PRO A 251 3.86 -2.36 -6.29
C PRO A 251 2.40 -2.85 -6.42
N GLU A 252 1.54 -2.68 -5.40
CA GLU A 252 0.15 -3.19 -5.42
C GLU A 252 -0.84 -2.16 -6.01
N ALA A 253 -1.73 -2.62 -6.89
CA ALA A 253 -2.78 -1.81 -7.51
C ALA A 253 -2.31 -0.52 -8.23
N GLU A 254 -1.06 -0.48 -8.70
CA GLU A 254 -0.41 0.69 -9.33
C GLU A 254 -1.27 1.36 -10.40
N ALA A 255 -1.86 0.58 -11.31
CA ALA A 255 -2.67 1.10 -12.41
C ALA A 255 -3.92 1.84 -11.90
N GLN A 256 -4.59 1.30 -10.88
CA GLN A 256 -5.77 1.91 -10.28
C GLN A 256 -5.40 3.19 -9.51
N LEU A 257 -4.36 3.13 -8.67
CA LEU A 257 -3.86 4.27 -7.91
C LEU A 257 -3.42 5.41 -8.83
N LEU A 258 -2.66 5.10 -9.89
CA LEU A 258 -2.19 6.07 -10.86
C LEU A 258 -3.35 6.72 -11.62
N THR A 259 -4.31 5.91 -12.10
CA THR A 259 -5.51 6.41 -12.79
C THR A 259 -6.28 7.37 -11.88
N SER A 260 -6.43 7.03 -10.60
CA SER A 260 -7.09 7.87 -9.60
C SER A 260 -6.36 9.21 -9.41
N LEU A 261 -5.03 9.22 -9.28
CA LEU A 261 -4.24 10.45 -9.18
C LEU A 261 -4.33 11.31 -10.45
N VAL A 262 -4.11 10.71 -11.63
CA VAL A 262 -4.06 11.43 -12.90
C VAL A 262 -5.41 12.05 -13.22
N ASN A 263 -6.52 11.35 -12.98
CA ASN A 263 -7.87 11.90 -13.13
C ASN A 263 -8.09 13.17 -12.30
N LYS A 264 -7.38 13.31 -11.18
CA LYS A 264 -7.52 14.47 -10.29
C LYS A 264 -6.76 15.70 -10.77
N LEU A 265 -5.86 15.60 -11.77
CA LEU A 265 -5.27 16.77 -12.41
C LEU A 265 -6.33 17.69 -13.02
N GLY A 266 -7.46 17.13 -13.46
CA GLY A 266 -8.60 17.88 -14.00
C GLY A 266 -9.53 18.51 -12.95
N HIS A 267 -9.20 18.46 -11.66
CA HIS A 267 -10.08 18.96 -10.60
C HIS A 267 -10.32 20.48 -10.69
N PRO A 268 -11.54 21.00 -10.42
CA PRO A 268 -11.85 22.42 -10.54
C PRO A 268 -11.04 23.32 -9.59
N ASN A 269 -10.70 22.81 -8.40
CA ASN A 269 -9.85 23.50 -7.44
C ASN A 269 -8.37 23.44 -7.86
N TYR A 270 -7.79 24.61 -8.12
CA TYR A 270 -6.40 24.77 -8.57
C TYR A 270 -5.36 24.20 -7.58
N LYS A 271 -5.64 24.27 -6.26
CA LYS A 271 -4.71 23.78 -5.23
C LYS A 271 -4.53 22.27 -5.32
N VAL A 272 -5.62 21.56 -5.60
CA VAL A 272 -5.62 20.10 -5.76
C VAL A 272 -4.82 19.71 -7.00
N GLY A 273 -5.12 20.33 -8.16
CA GLY A 273 -4.40 20.08 -9.41
C GLY A 273 -2.89 20.33 -9.33
N ALA A 274 -2.49 21.48 -8.77
CA ALA A 274 -1.08 21.82 -8.57
C ALA A 274 -0.38 20.84 -7.61
N ARG A 275 -1.07 20.43 -6.52
CA ARG A 275 -0.51 19.46 -5.58
C ARG A 275 -0.29 18.09 -6.21
N ILE A 276 -1.19 17.65 -7.10
CA ILE A 276 -1.07 16.36 -7.78
C ILE A 276 0.12 16.34 -8.73
N ALA A 277 0.34 17.42 -9.50
CA ALA A 277 1.50 17.53 -10.37
C ALA A 277 2.81 17.33 -9.58
N HIS A 278 2.95 18.02 -8.43
CA HIS A 278 4.09 17.85 -7.53
C HIS A 278 4.18 16.44 -6.93
N LEU A 279 3.04 15.79 -6.63
CA LEU A 279 3.05 14.42 -6.11
C LEU A 279 3.49 13.41 -7.16
N LEU A 280 3.03 13.54 -8.41
CA LEU A 280 3.44 12.69 -9.53
C LEU A 280 4.94 12.83 -9.81
N GLU A 281 5.49 14.05 -9.72
CA GLU A 281 6.93 14.29 -9.81
C GLU A 281 7.69 13.51 -8.71
N GLY A 282 7.21 13.58 -7.46
CA GLY A 282 7.77 12.82 -6.34
C GLY A 282 7.65 11.30 -6.48
N VAL A 283 6.63 10.79 -7.19
CA VAL A 283 6.53 9.35 -7.55
C VAL A 283 7.61 9.01 -8.58
N CYS A 284 7.73 9.81 -9.65
CA CYS A 284 8.71 9.61 -10.71
C CYS A 284 10.17 9.68 -10.21
N ALA A 285 10.42 10.49 -9.18
CA ALA A 285 11.73 10.58 -8.54
C ALA A 285 12.07 9.34 -7.71
N ARG A 286 11.09 8.78 -6.98
CA ARG A 286 11.29 7.57 -6.14
C ARG A 286 11.32 6.27 -6.95
N GLN A 287 10.53 6.19 -8.02
CA GLN A 287 10.41 5.00 -8.87
C GLN A 287 10.69 5.34 -10.34
N PRO A 288 11.96 5.28 -10.80
CA PRO A 288 12.31 5.53 -12.19
C PRO A 288 11.61 4.59 -13.18
N ALA A 289 11.43 3.32 -12.82
CA ALA A 289 10.77 2.32 -13.68
C ALA A 289 9.30 2.66 -13.99
N MET A 290 8.62 3.41 -13.10
CA MET A 290 7.21 3.79 -13.25
C MET A 290 7.03 5.01 -14.15
N LYS A 291 8.09 5.78 -14.43
CA LYS A 291 8.02 7.05 -15.19
C LYS A 291 7.27 6.92 -16.52
N GLN A 292 7.59 5.89 -17.31
CA GLN A 292 6.95 5.67 -18.61
C GLN A 292 5.44 5.47 -18.50
N VAL A 293 5.01 4.72 -17.48
CA VAL A 293 3.59 4.43 -17.24
C VAL A 293 2.86 5.70 -16.82
N VAL A 294 3.47 6.52 -15.96
CA VAL A 294 2.93 7.84 -15.55
C VAL A 294 2.77 8.76 -16.75
N VAL A 295 3.81 8.90 -17.58
CA VAL A 295 3.78 9.75 -18.78
C VAL A 295 2.67 9.30 -19.74
N THR A 296 2.56 7.99 -19.97
CA THR A 296 1.52 7.42 -20.85
C THR A 296 0.12 7.71 -20.32
N GLU A 297 -0.10 7.60 -19.01
CA GLU A 297 -1.42 7.84 -18.42
C GLU A 297 -1.79 9.33 -18.41
N VAL A 298 -0.82 10.22 -18.12
CA VAL A 298 -1.03 11.67 -18.22
C VAL A 298 -1.28 12.10 -19.66
N GLU A 299 -0.60 11.49 -20.64
CA GLU A 299 -0.86 11.73 -22.06
C GLU A 299 -2.30 11.33 -22.44
N ARG A 300 -2.74 10.14 -22.03
CA ARG A 300 -4.12 9.68 -22.25
C ARG A 300 -5.13 10.69 -21.69
N LEU A 301 -4.85 11.29 -20.53
CA LEU A 301 -5.69 12.32 -19.93
C LEU A 301 -5.81 13.56 -20.82
N VAL A 302 -4.71 14.06 -21.39
CA VAL A 302 -4.69 15.26 -22.25
C VAL A 302 -5.50 15.08 -23.54
N TYR A 303 -5.60 13.87 -24.07
CA TYR A 303 -6.41 13.62 -25.27
C TYR A 303 -7.90 13.35 -24.99
N ARG A 304 -8.34 13.33 -23.72
CA ARG A 304 -9.77 13.17 -23.40
C ARG A 304 -10.55 14.43 -23.76
N LYS A 305 -11.73 14.27 -24.36
CA LYS A 305 -12.58 15.38 -24.81
C LYS A 305 -13.11 16.28 -23.67
N ASN A 306 -13.20 15.76 -22.44
CA ASN A 306 -13.92 16.39 -21.32
C ASN A 306 -13.02 16.92 -20.19
N ILE A 307 -11.76 17.25 -20.46
CA ILE A 307 -10.87 17.82 -19.44
C ILE A 307 -10.86 19.35 -19.49
N ASN A 308 -10.84 19.95 -18.30
CA ASN A 308 -10.73 21.39 -18.09
C ASN A 308 -9.38 21.93 -18.61
N ASP A 309 -9.37 23.16 -19.13
CA ASP A 309 -8.16 23.85 -19.62
C ASP A 309 -7.05 23.93 -18.56
N ARG A 310 -7.42 24.10 -17.29
CA ARG A 310 -6.45 24.05 -16.17
C ARG A 310 -5.81 22.67 -16.02
N GLY A 311 -6.57 21.60 -16.23
CA GLY A 311 -6.06 20.23 -16.18
C GLY A 311 -5.02 19.96 -17.27
N HIS A 312 -5.22 20.51 -18.47
CA HIS A 312 -4.22 20.49 -19.53
C HIS A 312 -2.96 21.26 -19.16
N LEU A 313 -3.11 22.44 -18.55
CA LEU A 313 -1.96 23.23 -18.10
C LEU A 313 -1.16 22.46 -17.05
N TYR A 314 -1.80 21.84 -16.04
CA TYR A 314 -1.08 21.04 -15.05
C TYR A 314 -0.37 19.81 -15.64
N ALA A 315 -1.03 19.12 -16.57
CA ALA A 315 -0.41 18.01 -17.29
C ALA A 315 0.80 18.47 -18.11
N ALA A 316 0.68 19.59 -18.83
CA ALA A 316 1.76 20.18 -19.59
C ALA A 316 2.93 20.62 -18.69
N THR A 317 2.64 21.29 -17.58
CA THR A 317 3.64 21.68 -16.58
C THR A 317 4.38 20.45 -16.03
N PHE A 318 3.64 19.43 -15.60
CA PHE A 318 4.25 18.19 -15.10
C PHE A 318 5.16 17.52 -16.14
N LEU A 319 4.68 17.34 -17.37
CA LEU A 319 5.47 16.70 -18.42
C LEU A 319 6.71 17.53 -18.82
N SER A 320 6.61 18.87 -18.78
CA SER A 320 7.75 19.76 -19.04
C SER A 320 8.81 19.74 -17.93
N GLN A 321 8.39 19.45 -16.70
CA GLN A 321 9.25 19.42 -15.51
C GLN A 321 9.79 18.01 -15.22
N LEU A 322 9.44 17.01 -16.04
CA LEU A 322 9.88 15.65 -15.81
C LEU A 322 11.40 15.52 -15.99
N PRO A 323 12.16 15.06 -14.98
CA PRO A 323 13.60 14.88 -15.12
C PRO A 323 13.91 13.63 -15.98
N PHE A 324 14.38 13.88 -17.20
CA PHE A 324 14.95 12.85 -18.07
C PHE A 324 16.40 12.57 -17.67
N SER A 325 16.73 11.29 -17.41
CA SER A 325 18.10 10.86 -17.12
C SER A 325 18.77 10.34 -18.39
N ARG A 326 20.11 10.34 -18.43
CA ARG A 326 20.90 9.76 -19.55
C ARG A 326 20.64 8.26 -19.76
N HIS A 327 20.04 7.59 -18.79
CA HIS A 327 19.65 6.18 -18.85
C HIS A 327 18.29 5.93 -19.53
N ASP A 328 17.55 6.98 -19.90
CA ASP A 328 16.20 6.89 -20.47
C ASP A 328 16.11 7.47 -21.91
N PRO A 329 17.03 7.17 -22.86
CA PRO A 329 17.02 7.78 -24.18
C PRO A 329 15.75 7.42 -24.98
N GLU A 330 15.26 6.18 -24.84
CA GLU A 330 14.03 5.73 -25.50
C GLU A 330 12.80 6.49 -25.01
N LEU A 331 12.73 6.77 -23.70
CA LEU A 331 11.65 7.58 -23.14
C LEU A 331 11.74 9.02 -23.63
N ALA A 332 12.94 9.61 -23.68
CA ALA A 332 13.13 10.97 -24.17
C ALA A 332 12.67 11.08 -25.64
N VAL A 333 13.10 10.17 -26.52
CA VAL A 333 12.75 10.16 -27.95
C VAL A 333 11.25 9.95 -28.16
N GLN A 334 10.61 9.07 -27.38
CA GLN A 334 9.15 8.86 -27.49
C GLN A 334 8.36 10.04 -26.93
N THR A 335 8.87 10.69 -25.87
CA THR A 335 8.18 11.76 -25.16
C THR A 335 8.34 13.11 -25.85
N GLU A 336 9.45 13.38 -26.53
CA GLU A 336 9.74 14.67 -27.19
C GLU A 336 8.63 15.11 -28.19
N PRO A 337 8.21 14.32 -29.19
CA PRO A 337 7.12 14.72 -30.08
C PRO A 337 5.77 14.80 -29.36
N ARG A 338 5.59 14.05 -28.26
CA ARG A 338 4.35 14.05 -27.47
C ARG A 338 4.27 15.29 -26.60
N LEU A 339 5.36 15.65 -25.93
CA LEU A 339 5.51 16.86 -25.13
C LEU A 339 5.35 18.09 -26.01
N LEU A 340 5.98 18.13 -27.19
CA LEU A 340 5.78 19.21 -28.16
C LEU A 340 4.30 19.37 -28.53
N ARG A 341 3.57 18.29 -28.79
CA ARG A 341 2.12 18.35 -29.05
C ARG A 341 1.34 18.90 -27.86
N ILE A 342 1.67 18.44 -26.65
CA ILE A 342 0.97 18.84 -25.42
C ILE A 342 1.23 20.30 -25.10
N LEU A 343 2.48 20.75 -25.20
CA LEU A 343 2.88 22.15 -25.03
C LEU A 343 2.23 23.05 -26.07
N LEU A 344 2.26 22.68 -27.35
CA LEU A 344 1.58 23.45 -28.40
C LEU A 344 0.06 23.51 -28.17
N THR A 345 -0.55 22.42 -27.71
CA THR A 345 -1.99 22.39 -27.39
C THR A 345 -2.30 23.31 -26.21
N ALA A 346 -1.47 23.29 -25.16
CA ALA A 346 -1.59 24.16 -24.01
C ALA A 346 -1.39 25.64 -24.41
N SER A 347 -0.37 25.95 -25.21
CA SER A 347 -0.11 27.30 -25.73
C SER A 347 -1.27 27.82 -26.58
N ASN A 348 -1.78 27.03 -27.53
CA ASN A 348 -2.95 27.39 -28.36
C ASN A 348 -4.21 27.72 -27.54
N ARG A 349 -4.38 27.09 -26.38
CA ARG A 349 -5.52 27.33 -25.48
C ARG A 349 -5.27 28.50 -24.52
N ALA A 350 -4.03 28.70 -24.10
CA ALA A 350 -3.65 29.82 -23.23
C ALA A 350 -3.58 31.15 -23.99
N PHE A 351 -3.28 31.10 -25.29
CA PHE A 351 -3.05 32.28 -26.13
C PHE A 351 -4.18 33.34 -26.09
N PRO A 352 -5.49 32.99 -26.14
CA PRO A 352 -6.57 33.97 -26.03
C PRO A 352 -6.55 34.80 -24.73
N PHE A 353 -6.00 34.24 -23.65
CA PHE A 353 -5.90 34.90 -22.35
C PHE A 353 -4.57 35.66 -22.17
N ALA A 354 -3.60 35.44 -23.06
CA ALA A 354 -2.26 36.02 -23.00
C ALA A 354 -1.99 37.04 -24.12
N LYS A 355 -3.04 37.54 -24.80
CA LYS A 355 -2.93 38.50 -25.93
C LYS A 355 -2.02 39.70 -25.63
N ALA A 356 -2.01 40.19 -24.39
CA ALA A 356 -1.16 41.30 -23.94
C ALA A 356 0.35 41.00 -23.96
N LYS A 357 0.76 39.73 -24.08
CA LYS A 357 2.15 39.28 -24.25
C LYS A 357 2.43 38.68 -25.63
N ALA A 358 1.51 38.85 -26.58
CA ALA A 358 1.66 38.27 -27.93
C ALA A 358 2.94 38.76 -28.64
N GLU A 359 3.39 39.98 -28.36
CA GLU A 359 4.64 40.55 -28.90
C GLU A 359 5.88 39.72 -28.56
N SER A 360 5.94 39.06 -27.39
CA SER A 360 7.07 38.18 -27.08
C SER A 360 7.05 36.92 -27.93
N LEU A 361 5.86 36.44 -28.33
CA LEU A 361 5.72 35.27 -29.19
C LEU A 361 6.07 35.58 -30.64
N VAL A 362 5.92 36.84 -31.06
CA VAL A 362 6.37 37.32 -32.38
C VAL A 362 7.88 37.14 -32.55
N SER A 363 8.66 37.33 -31.48
CA SER A 363 10.11 37.08 -31.47
C SER A 363 10.47 35.61 -31.76
N ASP A 364 9.59 34.67 -31.41
CA ASP A 364 9.83 33.23 -31.55
C ASP A 364 9.18 32.62 -32.80
N ILE A 365 8.60 33.44 -33.70
CA ILE A 365 7.90 32.99 -34.91
C ILE A 365 8.78 32.13 -35.81
N ASP A 366 10.05 32.48 -35.98
CA ASP A 366 10.98 31.70 -36.80
C ASP A 366 11.19 30.29 -36.24
N THR A 367 11.18 30.15 -34.91
CA THR A 367 11.28 28.87 -34.22
C THR A 367 10.02 28.05 -34.43
N LEU A 368 8.83 28.68 -34.42
CA LEU A 368 7.56 28.02 -34.74
C LEU A 368 7.50 27.55 -36.20
N TYR A 369 7.97 28.35 -37.17
CA TYR A 369 8.05 27.92 -38.57
C TYR A 369 9.04 26.77 -38.77
N LYS A 370 10.21 26.81 -38.11
CA LYS A 370 11.16 25.69 -38.12
C LYS A 370 10.52 24.42 -37.57
N LEU A 371 9.86 24.52 -36.41
CA LEU A 371 9.16 23.40 -35.78
C LEU A 371 8.05 22.83 -36.68
N MET A 372 7.28 23.69 -37.35
CA MET A 372 6.25 23.25 -38.29
C MET A 372 6.86 22.44 -39.44
N HIS A 373 8.01 22.85 -39.99
CA HIS A 373 8.65 22.12 -41.09
C HIS A 373 9.26 20.78 -40.66
N THR A 374 9.93 20.72 -39.51
CA THR A 374 10.69 19.54 -39.06
C THR A 374 9.87 18.47 -38.35
N SER A 375 8.67 18.82 -37.87
CA SER A 375 7.86 17.93 -37.04
C SER A 375 6.84 17.09 -37.83
N THR A 376 6.27 16.10 -37.14
CA THR A 376 5.19 15.25 -37.68
C THR A 376 3.93 16.08 -37.99
N PHE A 377 3.11 15.62 -38.93
CA PHE A 377 1.91 16.34 -39.41
C PHE A 377 1.02 16.88 -38.28
N THR A 378 0.80 16.07 -37.22
CA THR A 378 -0.03 16.47 -36.08
C THR A 378 0.57 17.61 -35.25
N VAL A 379 1.89 17.64 -35.08
CA VAL A 379 2.60 18.76 -34.42
C VAL A 379 2.50 19.99 -35.33
N SER A 380 2.80 19.82 -36.62
CA SER A 380 2.72 20.90 -37.61
C SER A 380 1.34 21.57 -37.63
N LEU A 381 0.25 20.80 -37.53
CA LEU A 381 -1.12 21.32 -37.49
C LEU A 381 -1.38 22.16 -36.22
N GLN A 382 -0.91 21.73 -35.05
CA GLN A 382 -1.03 22.52 -33.82
C GLN A 382 -0.15 23.79 -33.87
N THR A 383 1.04 23.70 -34.46
CA THR A 383 1.90 24.86 -34.67
C THR A 383 1.28 25.86 -35.66
N LEU A 384 0.67 25.39 -36.76
CA LEU A 384 -0.06 26.21 -37.72
C LEU A 384 -1.24 26.91 -37.05
N LYS A 385 -2.00 26.21 -36.20
CA LYS A 385 -3.07 26.84 -35.41
C LYS A 385 -2.55 27.98 -34.54
N LEU A 386 -1.39 27.80 -33.89
CA LEU A 386 -0.80 28.83 -33.04
C LEU A 386 -0.34 30.02 -33.88
N LEU A 387 0.35 29.76 -34.99
CA LEU A 387 0.78 30.78 -35.94
C LEU A 387 -0.40 31.58 -36.50
N PHE A 388 -1.53 30.93 -36.76
CA PHE A 388 -2.76 31.60 -37.20
C PHE A 388 -3.31 32.55 -36.13
N GLN A 389 -3.33 32.13 -34.87
CA GLN A 389 -3.77 33.01 -33.77
C GLN A 389 -2.85 34.24 -33.60
N VAL A 390 -1.55 34.12 -33.85
CA VAL A 390 -0.63 35.27 -33.86
C VAL A 390 -0.87 36.15 -35.09
N LEU A 391 -1.17 35.54 -36.25
CA LEU A 391 -1.50 36.27 -37.47
C LEU A 391 -2.74 37.16 -37.28
N GLU A 392 -3.76 36.69 -36.57
CA GLU A 392 -4.96 37.47 -36.24
C GLU A 392 -4.65 38.72 -35.38
N LEU A 393 -3.54 38.75 -34.65
CA LEU A 393 -3.10 39.92 -33.86
C LEU A 393 -2.08 40.79 -34.59
N SER A 394 -1.38 40.25 -35.58
CA SER A 394 -0.31 40.93 -36.31
C SER A 394 -0.23 40.42 -37.75
N ASP A 395 -0.49 41.30 -38.71
CA ASP A 395 -0.60 40.93 -40.14
C ASP A 395 0.76 40.81 -40.85
N SER A 396 1.87 40.88 -40.10
CA SER A 396 3.22 41.07 -40.63
C SER A 396 3.84 39.84 -41.30
N PHE A 397 3.17 38.67 -41.27
CA PHE A 397 3.70 37.41 -41.80
C PHE A 397 2.65 36.53 -42.50
N SER A 398 1.58 37.14 -43.02
CA SER A 398 0.47 36.45 -43.73
C SER A 398 0.96 35.59 -44.89
N ASP A 399 1.80 36.12 -45.78
CA ASP A 399 2.33 35.40 -46.95
C ASP A 399 3.11 34.14 -46.58
N ARG A 400 3.90 34.24 -45.50
CA ARG A 400 4.70 33.12 -44.98
C ARG A 400 3.80 32.03 -44.38
N TYR A 401 2.72 32.43 -43.72
CA TYR A 401 1.74 31.50 -43.16
C TYR A 401 1.04 30.70 -44.25
N TYR A 402 0.47 31.36 -45.27
CA TYR A 402 -0.25 30.67 -46.34
C TYR A 402 0.68 29.80 -47.20
N SER A 403 1.91 30.25 -47.45
CA SER A 403 2.93 29.44 -48.14
C SER A 403 3.28 28.18 -47.35
N ALA A 404 3.45 28.30 -46.04
CA ALA A 404 3.71 27.18 -45.14
C ALA A 404 2.53 26.19 -45.06
N LEU A 405 1.30 26.71 -44.97
CA LEU A 405 0.08 25.92 -44.94
C LEU A 405 -0.07 25.08 -46.22
N TYR A 406 0.12 25.72 -47.38
CA TYR A 406 -0.02 25.06 -48.67
C TYR A 406 1.01 23.94 -48.87
N ARG A 407 2.27 24.19 -48.50
CA ARG A 407 3.35 23.18 -48.51
C ARG A 407 3.17 22.01 -47.54
N LYS A 408 2.25 22.10 -46.58
CA LYS A 408 1.95 21.02 -45.64
C LYS A 408 0.68 20.23 -46.01
N LEU A 409 -0.19 20.82 -46.82
CA LEU A 409 -1.42 20.18 -47.32
C LEU A 409 -1.18 19.37 -48.59
N PHE A 410 -0.21 19.80 -49.41
CA PHE A 410 0.23 19.18 -50.65
C PHE A 410 1.72 18.85 -50.53
#